data_AF-M0EN41-F1
#
_entry.id   AF-M0EN41-F1
#
_cell.length_a   1.000
_cell.length_b   1.000
_cell.length_c   1.000
_cell.angle_alpha   90.00
_cell.angle_beta   90.00
_cell.angle_gamma   90.00
#
_symmetry.space_group_name_H-M   'P 1'
#
loop_
_entity.id
_entity.type
_entity.pdbx_description
1 polymer ?
#
loop_
_entity_poly.entity_id
_entity_poly.type
_entity_poly.pdbx_seq_one_letter_code
_entity_poly.pdbx_strand_id
1 'polypeptide(L)' 'MCHCFSDLAEMSDEERTEILSEHSTKELRAEYSTEELETLGVIA' A
#
# COMPACT_ATOMS: atom_id res chain seq x y z
N MET A 1 -2.88 5.15 -15.72
CA MET A 1 -3.12 4.27 -14.56
C MET A 1 -1.76 3.78 -14.15
N CYS A 2 -1.20 4.36 -13.09
CA CYS A 2 0.11 3.97 -12.58
C CYS A 2 -0.03 2.56 -12.03
N HIS A 3 0.62 1.58 -12.65
CA HIS A 3 0.81 0.25 -12.08
C HIS A 3 1.89 0.26 -10.98
N CYS A 4 1.96 1.33 -10.17
CA CYS A 4 2.96 1.47 -9.10
C CYS A 4 2.63 0.58 -7.90
N PHE A 5 1.35 0.21 -7.77
CA PHE A 5 0.84 -0.56 -6.67
C PHE A 5 0.49 -1.96 -7.18
N SER A 6 1.39 -2.91 -6.94
CA SER A 6 1.13 -4.33 -7.15
C SER A 6 0.11 -4.84 -6.13
N ASP A 7 -0.48 -5.99 -6.43
CA ASP A 7 -1.43 -6.63 -5.53
C ASP A 7 -0.76 -6.90 -4.17
N LEU A 8 -1.39 -6.44 -3.08
CA LEU A 8 -0.83 -6.60 -1.73
C LEU A 8 -0.65 -8.05 -1.32
N ALA A 9 -1.39 -8.96 -1.94
CA ALA A 9 -1.27 -10.39 -1.74
C ALA A 9 0.01 -10.98 -2.38
N GLU A 10 0.55 -10.34 -3.42
CA GLU A 10 1.76 -10.76 -4.12
C GLU A 10 3.01 -10.01 -3.65
N MET A 11 2.84 -8.90 -2.92
CA MET A 11 3.93 -8.11 -2.36
C MET A 11 4.57 -8.76 -1.13
N SER A 12 5.90 -8.67 -1.08
CA SER A 12 6.69 -9.01 0.11
C SER A 12 6.65 -7.88 1.14
N ASP A 13 7.00 -8.19 2.39
CA ASP A 13 7.07 -7.18 3.47
C ASP A 13 8.08 -6.05 3.16
N GLU A 14 9.16 -6.34 2.43
CA GLU A 14 10.12 -5.34 1.94
C GLU A 14 9.47 -4.35 0.96
N GLU A 15 8.75 -4.84 -0.05
CA GLU A 15 8.04 -4.00 -1.02
C GLU A 15 6.95 -3.17 -0.33
N ARG A 16 6.25 -3.77 0.65
CA ARG A 16 5.27 -3.03 1.48
C ARG A 16 5.94 -1.89 2.22
N THR A 17 7.10 -2.12 2.82
CA THR A 17 7.84 -1.08 3.55
C THR A 17 8.36 0.01 2.61
N GLU A 18 8.84 -0.36 1.43
CA GLU A 18 9.26 0.57 0.39
C GLU A 18 8.11 1.48 -0.03
N ILE A 19 6.94 0.91 -0.32
CA ILE A 19 5.73 1.67 -0.66
C ILE A 19 5.31 2.62 0.47
N LEU A 20 5.36 2.16 1.72
CA LEU A 20 5.05 3.01 2.88
C LEU A 20 6.07 4.14 3.10
N SER A 21 7.31 3.96 2.62
CA SER A 21 8.37 4.96 2.70
C SER A 21 8.34 5.94 1.52
N GLU A 22 8.01 5.47 0.32
CA GLU A 22 7.95 6.29 -0.89
C GLU A 22 6.64 7.07 -1.01
N HIS A 23 5.52 6.50 -0.55
CA HIS A 23 4.20 7.07 -0.69
C HIS A 23 3.61 7.58 0.62
N SER A 24 2.88 8.68 0.53
CA SER A 24 2.13 9.18 1.68
C SER A 24 0.90 8.32 1.94
N THR A 25 0.52 8.21 3.21
CA THR A 25 -0.75 7.62 3.68
C THR A 25 -1.97 8.08 2.89
N LYS A 26 -1.97 9.34 2.45
CA LYS A 26 -3.07 9.93 1.69
C LYS A 26 -3.12 9.44 0.24
N GLU A 27 -1.97 9.16 -0.37
CA GLU A 27 -1.87 8.59 -1.71
C GLU A 27 -2.27 7.13 -1.68
N LEU A 28 -1.77 6.38 -0.69
CA LEU A 28 -2.16 4.99 -0.47
C LEU A 28 -3.67 4.87 -0.26
N ARG A 29 -4.30 5.79 0.47
CA ARG A 29 -5.76 5.79 0.68
C ARG A 29 -6.59 6.15 -0.55
N ALA A 30 -5.96 6.75 -1.57
CA ALA A 30 -6.64 7.03 -2.83
C ALA A 30 -6.59 5.83 -3.79
N GLU A 31 -5.55 5.00 -3.70
CA GLU A 31 -5.36 3.83 -4.57
C GLU A 31 -5.88 2.53 -3.94
N TYR A 32 -5.66 2.34 -2.64
CA TYR A 32 -6.04 1.13 -1.90
C TYR A 32 -7.35 1.29 -1.14
N SER A 33 -8.08 0.18 -1.05
CA SER A 33 -9.27 0.05 -0.23
C SER A 33 -8.95 0.04 1.26
N THR A 34 -9.96 0.20 2.12
CA THR A 34 -9.75 0.19 3.58
C THR A 34 -9.16 -1.14 4.05
N GLU A 35 -9.66 -2.27 3.55
CA GLU A 35 -9.17 -3.62 3.87
C GLU A 35 -7.69 -3.82 3.46
N GLU A 36 -7.31 -3.25 2.32
CA GLU A 36 -5.94 -3.27 1.80
C GLU A 36 -5.00 -2.42 2.66
N LEU A 37 -5.47 -1.25 3.11
CA LEU A 37 -4.71 -0.37 4.01
C LEU A 37 -4.53 -0.98 5.42
N GLU A 38 -5.51 -1.74 5.91
CA GLU A 38 -5.37 -2.52 7.15
C GLU A 38 -4.28 -3.59 6.97
N THR A 39 -4.26 -4.26 5.82
CA THR A 39 -3.23 -5.26 5.48
C THR A 39 -1.84 -4.62 5.34
N LEU A 40 -1.78 -3.38 4.82
CA LEU A 40 -0.57 -2.57 4.78
C LEU A 40 -0.12 -2.05 6.16
N GLY A 41 -0.94 -2.14 7.20
CA GLY A 41 -0.66 -1.55 8.52
C GLY A 41 -0.72 -0.02 8.52
N VAL A 42 -1.39 0.58 7.52
CA VAL A 42 -1.56 2.03 7.37
C VAL A 42 -2.66 2.57 8.26
N ILE A 43 -3.72 1.78 8.43
CA ILE A 43 -4.85 2.07 9.31
C ILE A 43 -5.07 0.88 10.24
N ALA A 44 -5.65 1.17 11.41
CA ALA A 44 -5.89 0.23 12.50
C ALA A 44 -7.34 -0.22 12.57
#